data_AF-A0A7W1S2R9-F1
#
_entry.id   AF-A0A7W1S2R9-F1
#
_cell.length_a   1.000
_cell.length_b   1.000
_cell.length_c   1.000
_cell.angle_alpha   90.00
_cell.angle_beta   90.00
_cell.angle_gamma   90.00
#
_symmetry.space_group_name_H-M   'P 1'
#
loop_
_entity.id
_entity.type
_entity.pdbx_description
1 polymer ?
#
loop_
_entity_poly.entity_id
_entity_poly.type
_entity_poly.pdbx_seq_one_letter_code
_entity_poly.pdbx_strand_id
1 'polypeptide(L)'
;MPGTQITKQEIDRAIEMFNSGISISKIAALLKRSEERVSFHLKKAGVWGGSTPTFTKEQISKMIEMKNSGLSLQHIGDEFGVSYNTIYHTLKKKGFDISVPMKNMKHQQAMVNTFDLVSADWWNEFRGFFYGEGTVGISWGSRGRGAIYLRITLRDDDSEALQHIRSVLGGKVSYSTPKTDTRNSNPNCMWFITGLSTCLAILEKLSDGVIPAKKRKDIEIAIEFCKWRLDCSRHLSAEQRTKQFDFRNRLKAIKVYRVVGQS
;
A
#
# COMPACT_ATOMS: atom_id res chain seq x y z
N MET A 1 -23.74 34.76 -23.60
CA MET A 1 -22.92 35.96 -23.87
C MET A 1 -22.07 35.70 -25.11
N PRO A 2 -22.10 36.56 -26.13
CA PRO A 2 -21.20 36.42 -27.28
C PRO A 2 -19.74 36.47 -26.78
N GLY A 3 -19.01 35.38 -26.95
CA GLY A 3 -17.65 35.28 -26.43
C GLY A 3 -16.72 36.20 -27.19
N THR A 4 -16.29 37.29 -26.57
CA THR A 4 -15.35 38.29 -27.09
C THR A 4 -14.20 37.59 -27.82
N GLN A 5 -13.99 37.93 -29.09
CA GLN A 5 -12.90 37.36 -29.88
C GLN A 5 -11.57 37.77 -29.24
N ILE A 6 -10.63 36.81 -29.14
CA ILE A 6 -9.27 37.09 -28.68
C ILE A 6 -8.59 37.91 -29.78
N THR A 7 -7.92 38.98 -29.38
CA THR A 7 -7.18 39.83 -30.31
C THR A 7 -5.86 39.16 -30.69
N LYS A 8 -5.27 39.56 -31.83
CA LYS A 8 -3.96 39.06 -32.26
C LYS A 8 -2.87 39.33 -31.21
N GLN A 9 -2.88 40.50 -30.58
CA GLN A 9 -1.94 40.87 -29.52
C GLN A 9 -2.05 39.95 -28.30
N GLU A 10 -3.26 39.55 -27.90
CA GLU A 10 -3.47 38.59 -26.82
C GLU A 10 -2.94 37.19 -27.18
N ILE A 11 -3.06 36.77 -28.43
CA ILE A 11 -2.49 35.50 -28.91
C ILE A 11 -0.96 35.54 -28.83
N ASP A 12 -0.34 36.59 -29.35
CA ASP A 12 1.13 36.73 -29.35
C ASP A 12 1.67 36.75 -27.92
N ARG A 13 0.99 37.46 -27.01
CA ARG A 13 1.32 37.48 -25.58
C ARG A 13 1.14 36.11 -24.92
N ALA A 14 0.11 35.36 -25.28
CA ALA A 14 -0.09 34.00 -24.77
C ALA A 14 1.04 33.06 -25.22
N ILE A 15 1.52 33.20 -26.46
CA ILE A 15 2.65 32.41 -27.00
C ILE A 15 3.93 32.71 -26.23
N GLU A 16 4.23 33.99 -25.97
CA GLU A 16 5.40 34.41 -25.19
C GLU A 16 5.35 33.89 -23.74
N MET A 17 4.21 34.03 -23.07
CA MET A 17 4.01 33.48 -21.72
C MET A 17 4.16 31.95 -21.69
N PHE A 18 3.67 31.26 -22.72
CA PHE A 18 3.79 29.80 -22.80
C PHE A 18 5.24 29.36 -23.01
N ASN A 19 5.97 30.01 -23.92
CA ASN A 19 7.38 29.73 -24.19
C ASN A 19 8.30 30.05 -22.99
N SER A 20 7.87 30.93 -22.08
CA SER A 20 8.56 31.19 -20.80
C SER A 20 8.16 30.22 -19.67
N GLY A 21 7.38 29.17 -19.97
CA GLY A 21 7.02 28.10 -19.04
C GLY A 21 5.81 28.39 -18.16
N ILE A 22 5.05 29.45 -18.43
CA ILE A 22 3.82 29.73 -17.68
C ILE A 22 2.73 28.73 -18.09
N SER A 23 2.06 28.14 -17.10
CA SER A 23 0.97 27.19 -17.34
C SER A 23 -0.25 27.86 -17.98
N ILE A 24 -0.99 27.11 -18.81
CA ILE A 24 -2.16 27.62 -19.55
C ILE A 24 -3.22 28.22 -18.62
N SER A 25 -3.46 27.59 -17.46
CA SER A 25 -4.39 28.11 -16.46
C SER A 25 -4.00 29.51 -15.98
N LYS A 26 -2.71 29.73 -15.71
CA LYS A 26 -2.20 31.04 -15.29
C LYS A 26 -2.25 32.07 -16.43
N ILE A 27 -1.97 31.65 -17.67
CA ILE A 27 -2.12 32.51 -18.87
C ILE A 27 -3.59 32.92 -19.04
N ALA A 28 -4.52 31.98 -18.91
CA ALA A 28 -5.96 32.21 -19.04
C ALA A 28 -6.46 33.22 -18.01
N ALA A 29 -6.02 33.10 -16.75
CA ALA A 29 -6.32 34.05 -15.69
C ALA A 29 -5.79 35.47 -15.99
N LEU A 30 -4.53 35.58 -16.45
CA LEU A 30 -3.89 36.87 -16.78
C LEU A 30 -4.57 37.59 -17.96
N LEU A 31 -5.00 36.83 -18.97
CA LEU A 31 -5.67 37.37 -20.15
C LEU A 31 -7.19 37.54 -19.96
N LYS A 32 -7.74 37.09 -18.82
CA LYS A 32 -9.19 37.02 -18.57
C LYS A 32 -9.92 36.29 -19.71
N ARG A 33 -9.40 35.10 -20.05
CA ARG A 33 -9.94 34.19 -21.07
C ARG A 33 -10.14 32.81 -20.48
N SER A 34 -10.96 31.96 -21.14
CA SER A 34 -11.07 30.56 -20.75
C SER A 34 -9.83 29.78 -21.16
N GLU A 35 -9.51 28.74 -20.39
CA GLU A 35 -8.38 27.86 -20.68
C GLU A 35 -8.51 27.23 -22.06
N GLU A 36 -9.71 26.79 -22.46
CA GLU A 36 -9.97 26.20 -23.78
C GLU A 36 -9.66 27.15 -24.94
N ARG A 37 -9.85 28.45 -24.75
CA ARG A 37 -9.62 29.42 -25.82
C ARG A 37 -8.14 29.72 -25.99
N VAL A 38 -7.43 29.93 -24.88
CA VAL A 38 -5.96 30.07 -24.88
C VAL A 38 -5.34 28.81 -25.50
N SER A 39 -5.76 27.65 -25.01
CA SER A 39 -5.48 26.32 -25.54
C SER A 39 -5.66 26.23 -27.06
N PHE A 40 -6.85 26.57 -27.57
CA PHE A 40 -7.14 26.52 -29.00
C PHE A 40 -6.17 27.38 -29.83
N HIS A 41 -5.86 28.59 -29.39
CA HIS A 41 -4.98 29.48 -30.12
C HIS A 41 -3.51 29.05 -30.08
N LEU A 42 -3.04 28.53 -28.95
CA LEU A 42 -1.71 27.94 -28.86
C LEU A 42 -1.57 26.68 -29.74
N LYS A 43 -2.65 25.88 -29.90
CA LYS A 43 -2.77 24.78 -30.89
C LYS A 43 -2.67 25.27 -32.30
N LYS A 44 -3.46 26.27 -32.64
CA LYS A 44 -3.47 26.85 -33.97
C LYS A 44 -2.12 27.48 -34.35
N ALA A 45 -1.40 28.03 -33.37
CA ALA A 45 -0.05 28.57 -33.53
C ALA A 45 1.06 27.51 -33.55
N GLY A 46 0.74 26.23 -33.34
CA GLY A 46 1.73 25.13 -33.34
C GLY A 46 2.65 25.07 -32.11
N VAL A 47 2.46 25.96 -31.13
CA VAL A 47 3.31 26.02 -29.92
C VAL A 47 2.82 25.10 -28.81
N TRP A 48 1.53 24.77 -28.79
CA TRP A 48 0.95 23.87 -27.80
C TRP A 48 -0.06 22.97 -28.48
N GLY A 49 0.10 21.66 -28.45
CA GLY A 49 -0.74 20.79 -29.28
C GLY A 49 -0.05 19.53 -29.75
N GLY A 50 1.23 19.36 -29.39
CA GLY A 50 1.90 18.08 -29.50
C GLY A 50 1.14 17.02 -28.70
N SER A 51 0.93 15.88 -29.36
CA SER A 51 0.98 14.54 -28.77
C SER A 51 1.65 14.53 -27.40
N THR A 52 1.10 13.76 -26.46
CA THR A 52 1.76 13.31 -25.22
C THR A 52 3.29 13.44 -25.33
N PRO A 53 3.97 14.20 -24.44
CA PRO A 53 5.39 14.53 -24.57
C PRO A 53 6.15 13.34 -25.12
N THR A 54 6.67 13.48 -26.35
CA THR A 54 7.33 12.37 -27.01
C THR A 54 8.75 12.33 -26.49
N PHE A 55 8.97 11.53 -25.45
CA PHE A 55 10.29 11.35 -24.87
C PHE A 55 11.25 10.77 -25.89
N THR A 56 12.47 11.30 -25.93
CA THR A 56 13.55 10.73 -26.73
C THR A 56 13.92 9.34 -26.21
N LYS A 57 14.63 8.54 -27.01
CA LYS A 57 15.07 7.21 -26.57
C LYS A 57 15.96 7.31 -25.33
N GLU A 58 16.80 8.33 -25.26
CA GLU A 58 17.72 8.62 -24.15
C GLU A 58 16.96 8.98 -22.87
N GLN A 59 15.92 9.81 -22.98
CA GLN A 59 15.05 10.15 -21.85
C GLN A 59 14.34 8.91 -21.30
N ILE A 60 13.84 8.04 -22.18
CA ILE A 60 13.17 6.79 -21.78
C ILE A 60 14.16 5.85 -21.09
N SER A 61 15.39 5.71 -21.62
CA SER A 61 16.44 4.93 -20.97
C SER A 61 16.78 5.46 -19.58
N LYS A 62 16.91 6.79 -19.42
CA LYS A 62 17.12 7.42 -18.10
C LYS A 62 15.96 7.15 -17.14
N MET A 63 14.70 7.21 -17.61
CA MET A 63 13.54 6.86 -16.78
C MET A 63 13.58 5.40 -16.30
N ILE A 64 13.97 4.48 -17.18
CA ILE A 64 14.12 3.05 -16.85
C ILE A 64 15.22 2.87 -15.81
N GLU A 65 16.36 3.52 -15.98
CA GLU A 65 17.48 3.50 -15.04
C GLU A 65 17.06 4.02 -13.65
N MET A 66 16.43 5.20 -13.60
CA MET A 66 15.89 5.78 -12.36
C MET A 66 14.85 4.85 -11.72
N LYS A 67 14.03 4.18 -12.53
CA LYS A 67 13.04 3.23 -12.01
C LYS A 67 13.69 1.96 -11.44
N ASN A 68 14.76 1.48 -12.05
CA ASN A 68 15.54 0.32 -11.59
C ASN A 68 16.36 0.61 -10.33
N SER A 69 16.87 1.84 -10.16
CA SER A 69 17.46 2.30 -8.88
C SER A 69 16.41 2.54 -7.78
N GLY A 70 15.13 2.41 -8.15
CA GLY A 70 13.99 2.39 -7.25
C GLY A 70 13.48 3.75 -6.85
N LEU A 71 13.64 4.76 -7.71
CA LEU A 71 12.89 6.01 -7.60
C LEU A 71 11.40 5.78 -7.91
N SER A 72 10.55 6.54 -7.23
CA SER A 72 9.11 6.54 -7.50
C SER A 72 8.80 7.24 -8.82
N LEU A 73 7.72 6.85 -9.51
CA LEU A 73 7.24 7.54 -10.72
C LEU A 73 6.95 9.04 -10.50
N GLN A 74 6.64 9.44 -9.25
CA GLN A 74 6.45 10.84 -8.87
C GLN A 74 7.75 11.63 -9.04
N HIS A 75 8.82 11.23 -8.35
CA HIS A 75 10.16 11.80 -8.48
C HIS A 75 10.68 11.80 -9.93
N ILE A 76 10.42 10.72 -10.69
CA ILE A 76 10.77 10.70 -12.11
C ILE A 76 9.95 11.75 -12.87
N GLY A 77 8.66 11.91 -12.56
CA GLY A 77 7.85 12.98 -13.14
C GLY A 77 8.41 14.37 -12.86
N ASP A 78 8.81 14.63 -11.61
CA ASP A 78 9.37 15.91 -11.18
C ASP A 78 10.69 16.23 -11.92
N GLU A 79 11.58 15.24 -12.07
CA GLU A 79 12.84 15.35 -12.84
C GLU A 79 12.62 15.73 -14.30
N PHE A 80 11.55 15.22 -14.92
CA PHE A 80 11.24 15.47 -16.33
C PHE A 80 10.18 16.56 -16.54
N GLY A 81 9.73 17.23 -15.47
CA GLY A 81 8.70 18.28 -15.53
C GLY A 81 7.34 17.78 -16.04
N VAL A 82 6.98 16.52 -15.77
CA VAL A 82 5.72 15.91 -16.22
C VAL A 82 5.00 15.18 -15.10
N SER A 83 3.70 14.93 -15.29
CA SER A 83 2.92 14.18 -14.31
C SER A 83 3.38 12.73 -14.16
N TYR A 84 3.16 12.14 -12.98
CA TYR A 84 3.42 10.71 -12.73
C TYR A 84 2.69 9.79 -13.74
N ASN A 85 1.49 10.19 -14.17
CA ASN A 85 0.70 9.44 -15.16
C ASN A 85 1.37 9.43 -16.53
N THR A 86 1.98 10.54 -16.91
CA THR A 86 2.74 10.63 -18.17
C THR A 86 3.89 9.64 -18.18
N ILE A 87 4.70 9.59 -17.10
CA ILE A 87 5.78 8.62 -16.95
C ILE A 87 5.25 7.19 -16.98
N TYR A 88 4.17 6.91 -16.23
CA TYR A 88 3.52 5.59 -16.22
C TYR A 88 3.12 5.15 -17.64
N HIS A 89 2.42 5.98 -18.39
CA HIS A 89 1.98 5.60 -19.74
C HIS A 89 3.14 5.46 -20.72
N THR A 90 4.18 6.30 -20.62
CA THR A 90 5.39 6.18 -21.44
C THR A 90 6.11 4.86 -21.21
N LEU A 91 6.39 4.51 -19.95
CA LEU A 91 7.08 3.25 -19.61
C LEU A 91 6.25 2.03 -20.02
N LYS A 92 4.95 2.04 -19.74
CA LYS A 92 4.04 0.95 -20.14
C LYS A 92 3.99 0.76 -21.66
N LYS A 93 3.91 1.85 -22.42
CA LYS A 93 3.88 1.81 -23.89
C LYS A 93 5.17 1.23 -24.48
N LYS A 94 6.29 1.35 -23.77
CA LYS A 94 7.59 0.77 -24.14
C LYS A 94 7.79 -0.66 -23.65
N GLY A 95 6.74 -1.30 -23.11
CA GLY A 95 6.80 -2.68 -22.62
C GLY A 95 7.47 -2.82 -21.25
N PHE A 96 7.75 -1.72 -20.56
CA PHE A 96 8.30 -1.80 -19.22
C PHE A 96 7.18 -2.12 -18.23
N ASP A 97 7.30 -3.23 -17.50
CA ASP A 97 6.31 -3.64 -16.53
C ASP A 97 6.41 -2.83 -15.24
N ILE A 98 5.58 -1.80 -15.14
CA ILE A 98 5.41 -0.95 -13.96
C ILE A 98 4.38 -1.52 -12.97
N SER A 99 3.79 -2.69 -13.26
CA SER A 99 2.81 -3.32 -12.38
C SER A 99 3.40 -3.81 -11.06
N VAL A 100 4.73 -3.87 -10.94
CA VAL A 100 5.42 -4.15 -9.68
C VAL A 100 5.28 -2.93 -8.76
N PRO A 101 4.42 -2.97 -7.72
CA PRO A 101 4.18 -1.81 -6.87
C PRO A 101 5.40 -1.60 -5.97
N MET A 102 6.33 -0.75 -6.41
CA MET A 102 7.51 -0.40 -5.60
C MET A 102 7.18 0.30 -4.27
N LYS A 103 5.98 0.88 -4.14
CA LYS A 103 5.52 1.48 -2.87
C LYS A 103 5.55 0.51 -1.69
N ASN A 104 5.54 -0.80 -1.97
CA ASN A 104 5.64 -1.80 -0.91
C ASN A 104 7.05 -2.36 -0.72
N MET A 105 7.91 -2.41 -1.74
CA MET A 105 9.16 -3.18 -1.65
C MET A 105 10.21 -2.53 -0.73
N LYS A 106 10.47 -1.22 -0.87
CA LYS A 106 11.45 -0.52 0.01
C LYS A 106 10.97 -0.41 1.46
N HIS A 107 9.67 -0.18 1.67
CA HIS A 107 9.11 -0.13 3.03
C HIS A 107 9.03 -1.52 3.67
N GLN A 108 8.76 -2.57 2.88
CA GLN A 108 8.80 -3.95 3.37
C GLN A 108 10.22 -4.40 3.69
N GLN A 109 11.20 -4.14 2.81
CA GLN A 109 12.60 -4.49 3.09
C GLN A 109 13.15 -3.72 4.29
N ALA A 110 12.83 -2.42 4.41
CA ALA A 110 13.22 -1.62 5.56
C ALA A 110 12.60 -2.15 6.87
N MET A 111 11.32 -2.53 6.87
CA MET A 111 10.70 -3.13 8.06
C MET A 111 11.29 -4.49 8.43
N VAL A 112 11.59 -5.34 7.45
CA VAL A 112 12.18 -6.67 7.71
C VAL A 112 13.54 -6.51 8.39
N ASN A 113 14.35 -5.56 7.93
CA ASN A 113 15.64 -5.26 8.55
C ASN A 113 15.49 -4.73 9.99
N THR A 114 14.38 -4.05 10.33
CA THR A 114 14.14 -3.57 11.69
C THR A 114 13.89 -4.71 12.68
N PHE A 115 13.31 -5.83 12.25
CA PHE A 115 13.01 -6.96 13.13
C PHE A 115 14.25 -7.71 13.60
N ASP A 116 15.34 -7.64 12.84
CA ASP A 116 16.64 -8.20 13.22
C ASP A 116 17.36 -7.33 14.26
N LEU A 117 16.94 -6.08 14.45
CA LEU A 117 17.44 -5.19 15.50
C LEU A 117 16.75 -5.40 16.86
N VAL A 118 15.65 -6.16 16.89
CA VAL A 118 14.90 -6.45 18.12
C VAL A 118 15.61 -7.59 18.86
N SER A 119 15.84 -7.42 20.16
CA SER A 119 16.58 -8.41 20.96
C SER A 119 15.88 -9.77 21.02
N ALA A 120 16.68 -10.83 21.22
CA ALA A 120 16.15 -12.18 21.38
C ALA A 120 15.22 -12.31 22.60
N ASP A 121 15.54 -11.62 23.70
CA ASP A 121 14.71 -11.61 24.92
C ASP A 121 13.33 -11.03 24.66
N TRP A 122 13.26 -9.91 23.93
CA TRP A 122 11.98 -9.30 23.56
C TRP A 122 11.15 -10.27 22.71
N TRP A 123 11.77 -10.95 21.74
CA TRP A 123 11.07 -11.96 20.93
C TRP A 123 10.60 -13.15 21.75
N ASN A 124 11.35 -13.58 22.77
CA ASN A 124 10.92 -14.65 23.68
C ASN A 124 9.70 -14.25 24.49
N GLU A 125 9.70 -13.03 25.04
CA GLU A 125 8.55 -12.47 25.75
C GLU A 125 7.33 -12.35 24.83
N PHE A 126 7.50 -11.74 23.65
CA PHE A 126 6.43 -11.59 22.67
C PHE A 126 5.86 -12.94 22.21
N ARG A 127 6.70 -13.98 22.03
CA ARG A 127 6.23 -15.33 21.69
C ARG A 127 5.32 -15.89 22.78
N GLY A 128 5.76 -15.85 24.04
CA GLY A 128 4.97 -16.31 25.18
C GLY A 128 3.62 -15.58 25.22
N PHE A 129 3.67 -14.26 25.08
CA PHE A 129 2.50 -13.40 25.05
C PHE A 129 1.55 -13.71 23.88
N PHE A 130 2.08 -13.84 22.65
CA PHE A 130 1.29 -14.15 21.46
C PHE A 130 0.70 -15.56 21.51
N TYR A 131 1.36 -16.53 22.14
CA TYR A 131 0.79 -17.86 22.27
C TYR A 131 -0.35 -17.92 23.28
N GLY A 132 -0.29 -17.12 24.35
CA GLY A 132 -1.38 -16.92 25.31
C GLY A 132 -2.56 -16.21 24.66
N GLU A 133 -2.35 -14.96 24.23
CA GLU A 133 -3.44 -14.02 23.89
C GLU A 133 -3.61 -13.80 22.38
N GLY A 134 -2.63 -14.23 21.58
CA GLY A 134 -2.56 -13.98 20.15
C GLY A 134 -3.37 -14.97 19.31
N THR A 135 -3.85 -14.47 18.18
CA THR A 135 -4.58 -15.21 17.16
C THR A 135 -4.06 -14.87 15.77
N VAL A 136 -3.87 -15.90 14.96
CA VAL A 136 -3.66 -15.78 13.51
C VAL A 136 -4.97 -16.11 12.79
N GLY A 137 -5.29 -15.39 11.73
CA GLY A 137 -6.45 -15.73 10.90
C GLY A 137 -6.44 -15.10 9.53
N ILE A 138 -7.40 -15.51 8.71
CA ILE A 138 -7.65 -14.95 7.38
C ILE A 138 -9.06 -14.35 7.37
N SER A 139 -9.15 -13.03 7.28
CA SER A 139 -10.41 -12.29 7.16
C SER A 139 -10.79 -12.12 5.69
N TRP A 140 -12.08 -11.95 5.41
CA TRP A 140 -12.60 -11.76 4.06
C TRP A 140 -13.17 -10.37 3.91
N GLY A 141 -12.65 -9.62 2.95
CA GLY A 141 -13.30 -8.38 2.51
C GLY A 141 -14.52 -8.66 1.63
N SER A 142 -15.39 -7.67 1.49
CA SER A 142 -16.58 -7.72 0.62
C SER A 142 -16.28 -8.09 -0.84
N ARG A 143 -15.04 -7.89 -1.30
CA ARG A 143 -14.59 -8.23 -2.67
C ARG A 143 -14.03 -9.65 -2.81
N GLY A 144 -14.30 -10.53 -1.85
CA GLY A 144 -13.81 -11.92 -1.88
C GLY A 144 -12.28 -12.03 -1.75
N ARG A 145 -11.63 -11.01 -1.18
CA ARG A 145 -10.19 -11.01 -0.93
C ARG A 145 -9.92 -11.38 0.52
N GLY A 146 -9.26 -12.52 0.70
CA GLY A 146 -8.69 -12.92 1.98
C GLY A 146 -7.49 -12.06 2.34
N ALA A 147 -7.47 -11.53 3.55
CA ALA A 147 -6.34 -10.85 4.16
C ALA A 147 -5.93 -11.62 5.42
N ILE A 148 -4.63 -11.94 5.54
CA ILE A 148 -4.12 -12.47 6.80
C ILE A 148 -4.12 -11.36 7.86
N TYR A 149 -4.32 -11.76 9.10
CA TYR A 149 -4.11 -10.89 10.24
C TYR A 149 -3.43 -11.65 11.39
N LEU A 150 -2.61 -10.93 12.12
CA LEU A 150 -2.20 -11.28 13.48
C LEU A 150 -2.93 -10.32 14.42
N ARG A 151 -3.46 -10.85 15.52
CA ARG A 151 -4.23 -10.07 16.49
C ARG A 151 -3.92 -10.52 17.90
N ILE A 152 -3.75 -9.57 18.81
CA ILE A 152 -3.78 -9.80 20.26
C ILE A 152 -4.95 -8.97 20.81
N THR A 153 -5.78 -9.56 21.65
CA THR A 153 -6.88 -8.87 22.32
C THR A 153 -6.67 -8.97 23.82
N LEU A 154 -6.69 -7.84 24.51
CA LEU A 154 -6.57 -7.75 25.96
C LEU A 154 -7.69 -6.88 26.52
N ARG A 155 -7.74 -6.77 27.84
CA ARG A 155 -8.54 -5.75 28.52
C ARG A 155 -7.90 -4.37 28.30
N ASP A 156 -8.68 -3.30 28.48
CA ASP A 156 -8.22 -1.91 28.22
C ASP A 156 -7.13 -1.43 29.19
N ASP A 157 -7.13 -1.97 30.42
CA ASP A 157 -6.10 -1.73 31.43
C ASP A 157 -4.72 -2.24 31.00
N ASP A 158 -4.64 -3.22 30.09
CA ASP A 158 -3.40 -3.74 29.52
C ASP A 158 -2.99 -3.07 28.20
N SER A 159 -3.62 -1.93 27.85
CA SER A 159 -3.40 -1.27 26.55
C SER A 159 -1.97 -0.78 26.32
N GLU A 160 -1.21 -0.51 27.39
CA GLU A 160 0.21 -0.11 27.29
C GLU A 160 1.08 -1.20 26.65
N ALA A 161 0.83 -2.47 26.98
CA ALA A 161 1.54 -3.59 26.35
C ALA A 161 1.29 -3.63 24.83
N LEU A 162 0.05 -3.34 24.40
CA LEU A 162 -0.29 -3.28 22.98
C LEU A 162 0.33 -2.07 22.28
N GLN A 163 0.47 -0.94 22.96
CA GLN A 163 1.19 0.23 22.41
C GLN A 163 2.68 -0.08 22.25
N HIS A 164 3.30 -0.78 23.20
CA HIS A 164 4.69 -1.21 23.10
C HIS A 164 4.88 -2.20 21.94
N ILE A 165 4.00 -3.19 21.78
CA ILE A 165 4.03 -4.09 20.62
C ILE A 165 3.88 -3.29 19.32
N ARG A 166 2.98 -2.28 19.29
CA ARG A 166 2.80 -1.41 18.13
C ARG A 166 4.05 -0.59 17.82
N SER A 167 4.78 -0.08 18.80
CA SER A 167 5.99 0.70 18.54
C SER A 167 7.12 -0.14 17.95
N VAL A 168 7.17 -1.44 18.29
CA VAL A 168 8.20 -2.37 17.78
C VAL A 168 7.80 -3.01 16.45
N LEU A 169 6.57 -3.53 16.35
CA LEU A 169 6.10 -4.32 15.19
C LEU A 169 5.19 -3.54 14.23
N GLY A 170 4.84 -2.30 14.55
CA GLY A 170 3.87 -1.52 13.79
C GLY A 170 2.43 -2.01 13.99
N GLY A 171 1.60 -1.88 12.94
CA GLY A 171 0.19 -2.24 13.00
C GLY A 171 -0.69 -1.16 13.66
N LYS A 172 -1.87 -1.58 14.13
CA LYS A 172 -2.88 -0.69 14.70
C LYS A 172 -3.37 -1.23 16.05
N VAL A 173 -3.53 -0.33 17.02
CA VAL A 173 -4.30 -0.58 18.24
C VAL A 173 -5.69 0.02 18.08
N SER A 174 -6.72 -0.73 18.44
CA SER A 174 -8.12 -0.29 18.42
C SER A 174 -8.86 -0.75 19.67
N TYR A 175 -9.82 0.05 20.10
CA TYR A 175 -10.67 -0.21 21.27
C TYR A 175 -12.04 -0.69 20.78
N SER A 176 -12.57 -1.74 21.41
CA SER A 176 -13.81 -2.41 21.00
C SER A 176 -15.07 -1.61 21.33
N THR A 177 -14.99 -0.71 22.30
CA THR A 177 -16.06 0.22 22.69
C THR A 177 -15.46 1.63 22.80
N PRO A 178 -16.21 2.69 22.45
CA PRO A 178 -15.80 4.05 22.81
C PRO A 178 -15.63 4.10 24.33
N LYS A 179 -14.56 4.73 24.85
CA LYS A 179 -14.32 4.87 26.29
C LYS A 179 -15.51 5.50 27.06
N THR A 180 -16.43 6.14 26.34
CA THR A 180 -17.62 6.78 26.87
C THR A 180 -18.81 5.85 27.08
N ASP A 181 -18.78 4.60 26.60
CA ASP A 181 -19.88 3.65 26.82
C ASP A 181 -19.72 2.93 28.16
N THR A 182 -20.31 3.50 29.21
CA THR A 182 -20.29 2.99 30.58
C THR A 182 -20.98 1.63 30.75
N ARG A 183 -21.63 1.11 29.70
CA ARG A 183 -22.35 -0.18 29.74
C ARG A 183 -21.45 -1.40 29.57
N ASN A 184 -20.22 -1.24 29.11
CA ASN A 184 -19.29 -2.35 28.99
C ASN A 184 -18.37 -2.42 30.21
N SER A 185 -18.69 -3.32 31.14
CA SER A 185 -17.88 -3.57 32.34
C SER A 185 -16.51 -4.21 32.04
N ASN A 186 -16.29 -4.69 30.80
CA ASN A 186 -15.05 -5.33 30.35
C ASN A 186 -14.58 -4.70 29.02
N PRO A 187 -14.11 -3.44 29.04
CA PRO A 187 -13.58 -2.81 27.84
C PRO A 187 -12.34 -3.57 27.37
N ASN A 188 -12.29 -3.88 26.08
CA ASN A 188 -11.16 -4.59 25.47
C ASN A 188 -10.45 -3.71 24.45
N CYS A 189 -9.13 -3.81 24.44
CA CYS A 189 -8.27 -3.24 23.41
C CYS A 189 -7.69 -4.38 22.56
N MET A 190 -7.35 -4.09 21.30
CA MET A 190 -6.73 -5.07 20.42
C MET A 190 -5.64 -4.44 19.57
N TRP A 191 -4.53 -5.14 19.43
CA TRP A 191 -3.49 -4.87 18.46
C TRP A 191 -3.72 -5.80 17.27
N PHE A 192 -3.63 -5.27 16.06
CA PHE A 192 -3.70 -6.08 14.86
C PHE A 192 -2.83 -5.54 13.72
N ILE A 193 -2.35 -6.46 12.90
CA ILE A 193 -1.58 -6.19 11.70
C ILE A 193 -2.08 -7.05 10.55
N THR A 194 -2.18 -6.47 9.36
CA THR A 194 -2.71 -7.13 8.15
C THR A 194 -1.78 -7.05 6.94
N GLY A 195 -0.60 -6.45 7.10
CA GLY A 195 0.39 -6.33 6.03
C GLY A 195 1.01 -7.67 5.72
N LEU A 196 0.83 -8.19 4.50
CA LEU A 196 1.20 -9.57 4.15
C LEU A 196 2.65 -9.91 4.46
N SER A 197 3.60 -9.10 3.99
CA SER A 197 5.04 -9.32 4.22
C SER A 197 5.41 -9.13 5.70
N THR A 198 4.80 -8.17 6.39
CA THR A 198 5.06 -7.95 7.82
C THR A 198 4.52 -9.11 8.66
N CYS A 199 3.33 -9.61 8.34
CA CYS A 199 2.78 -10.81 8.96
C CYS A 199 3.69 -12.01 8.72
N LEU A 200 4.21 -12.20 7.49
CA LEU A 200 5.14 -13.28 7.19
C LEU A 200 6.40 -13.20 8.07
N ALA A 201 7.05 -12.04 8.13
CA ALA A 201 8.26 -11.86 8.91
C ALA A 201 8.03 -12.10 10.42
N ILE A 202 6.91 -11.60 10.97
CA ILE A 202 6.54 -11.88 12.37
C ILE A 202 6.28 -13.38 12.58
N LEU A 203 5.56 -14.04 11.66
CA LEU A 203 5.27 -15.47 11.77
C LEU A 203 6.55 -16.33 11.71
N GLU A 204 7.51 -15.96 10.87
CA GLU A 204 8.83 -16.62 10.79
C GLU A 204 9.59 -16.44 12.12
N LYS A 205 9.64 -15.23 12.69
CA LYS A 205 10.23 -15.00 14.02
C LYS A 205 9.52 -15.74 15.13
N LEU A 206 8.19 -15.87 15.06
CA LEU A 206 7.43 -16.71 15.99
C LEU A 206 7.80 -18.20 15.80
N SER A 207 8.13 -18.64 14.59
CA SER A 207 8.46 -20.05 14.32
C SER A 207 9.86 -20.48 14.74
N ASP A 208 10.79 -19.53 14.91
CA ASP A 208 12.17 -19.80 15.31
C ASP A 208 12.33 -20.27 16.78
N GLY A 209 11.27 -20.21 17.59
CA GLY A 209 11.28 -20.56 19.01
C GLY A 209 10.54 -21.86 19.36
N VAL A 210 10.40 -22.14 20.66
CA VAL A 210 9.58 -23.26 21.14
C VAL A 210 8.10 -22.95 20.95
N ILE A 211 7.48 -23.55 19.93
CA ILE A 211 6.06 -23.37 19.63
C ILE A 211 5.23 -24.44 20.34
N PRO A 212 4.20 -24.08 21.13
CA PRO A 212 3.24 -25.03 21.64
C PRO A 212 2.65 -25.87 20.50
N ALA A 213 2.57 -27.20 20.69
CA ALA A 213 2.09 -28.13 19.66
C ALA A 213 0.73 -27.70 19.06
N LYS A 214 -0.15 -27.14 19.90
CA LYS A 214 -1.47 -26.64 19.50
C LYS A 214 -1.39 -25.46 18.52
N LYS A 215 -0.39 -24.58 18.62
CA LYS A 215 -0.24 -23.36 17.80
C LYS A 215 0.64 -23.56 16.57
N ARG A 216 1.52 -24.58 16.58
CA ARG A 216 2.44 -24.87 15.47
C ARG A 216 1.75 -24.93 14.10
N LYS A 217 0.68 -25.73 13.99
CA LYS A 217 -0.08 -25.86 12.73
C LYS A 217 -0.73 -24.54 12.28
N ASP A 218 -1.18 -23.69 13.22
CA ASP A 218 -1.74 -22.38 12.86
C ASP A 218 -0.68 -21.50 12.18
N ILE A 219 0.53 -21.47 12.74
CA ILE A 219 1.66 -20.68 12.25
C ILE A 219 2.13 -21.21 10.89
N GLU A 220 2.27 -22.53 10.74
CA GLU A 220 2.68 -23.16 9.48
C GLU A 220 1.75 -22.81 8.32
N ILE A 221 0.43 -22.98 8.52
CA ILE A 221 -0.57 -22.67 7.49
C ILE A 221 -0.57 -21.17 7.16
N ALA A 222 -0.36 -20.33 8.16
CA ALA A 222 -0.30 -18.88 7.99
C ALA A 222 0.94 -18.44 7.19
N ILE A 223 2.10 -19.03 7.45
CA ILE A 223 3.33 -18.81 6.67
C ILE A 223 3.11 -19.27 5.22
N GLU A 224 2.55 -20.47 5.02
CA GLU A 224 2.24 -21.01 3.70
C GLU A 224 1.29 -20.08 2.93
N PHE A 225 0.22 -19.60 3.58
CA PHE A 225 -0.70 -18.62 3.00
C PHE A 225 0.02 -17.33 2.62
N CYS A 226 0.87 -16.78 3.50
CA CYS A 226 1.62 -15.56 3.24
C CYS A 226 2.50 -15.68 2.01
N LYS A 227 3.32 -16.74 1.94
CA LYS A 227 4.23 -17.02 0.81
C LYS A 227 3.44 -17.15 -0.49
N TRP A 228 2.44 -18.03 -0.51
CA TRP A 228 1.57 -18.20 -1.67
C TRP A 228 0.90 -16.89 -2.12
N ARG A 229 0.42 -16.08 -1.17
CA ARG A 229 -0.30 -14.85 -1.50
C ARG A 229 0.63 -13.75 -2.01
N LEU A 230 1.91 -13.73 -1.60
CA LEU A 230 2.91 -12.78 -2.11
C LEU A 230 3.19 -13.02 -3.60
N ASP A 231 3.17 -14.28 -4.04
CA ASP A 231 3.36 -14.66 -5.45
C ASP A 231 2.12 -14.41 -6.31
N CYS A 232 0.96 -14.19 -5.68
CA CYS A 232 -0.29 -13.96 -6.39
C CYS A 232 -0.45 -12.50 -6.83
N SER A 233 -1.00 -12.32 -8.04
CA SER A 233 -1.38 -11.00 -8.53
C SER A 233 -2.41 -10.30 -7.62
N ARG A 234 -2.63 -9.01 -7.86
CA ARG A 234 -3.69 -8.25 -7.17
C ARG A 234 -5.09 -8.82 -7.45
N HIS A 235 -5.30 -9.44 -8.60
CA HIS A 235 -6.58 -10.00 -9.05
C HIS A 235 -6.48 -11.52 -9.10
N LEU A 236 -7.02 -12.18 -8.06
CA LEU A 236 -6.99 -13.63 -7.97
C LEU A 236 -7.89 -14.27 -9.03
N SER A 237 -7.35 -15.30 -9.70
CA SER A 237 -8.12 -16.23 -10.53
C SER A 237 -9.15 -17.00 -9.70
N ALA A 238 -10.09 -17.70 -10.35
CA ALA A 238 -11.07 -18.53 -9.65
C ALA A 238 -10.38 -19.63 -8.82
N GLU A 239 -9.40 -20.32 -9.39
CA GLU A 239 -8.58 -21.34 -8.72
C GLU A 239 -7.85 -20.77 -7.49
N GLN A 240 -7.22 -19.59 -7.64
CA GLN A 240 -6.53 -18.92 -6.53
C GLN A 240 -7.51 -18.55 -5.40
N ARG A 241 -8.76 -18.20 -5.71
CA ARG A 241 -9.78 -17.96 -4.66
C ARG A 241 -10.15 -19.25 -3.94
N THR A 242 -10.31 -20.35 -4.67
CA THR A 242 -10.55 -21.68 -4.07
C THR A 242 -9.42 -22.06 -3.12
N LYS A 243 -8.16 -21.90 -3.55
CA LYS A 243 -6.99 -22.14 -2.69
C LYS A 243 -6.96 -21.22 -1.47
N GLN A 244 -7.34 -19.95 -1.62
CA GLN A 244 -7.50 -19.03 -0.50
C GLN A 244 -8.59 -19.46 0.50
N PHE A 245 -9.71 -20.01 0.02
CA PHE A 245 -10.74 -20.59 0.88
C PHE A 245 -10.23 -21.81 1.65
N ASP A 246 -9.48 -22.68 0.97
CA ASP A 246 -8.87 -23.86 1.58
C ASP A 246 -7.98 -23.48 2.78
N PHE A 247 -7.07 -22.52 2.62
CA PHE A 247 -6.25 -21.99 3.72
C PHE A 247 -7.06 -21.57 4.94
N ARG A 248 -8.17 -20.85 4.71
CA ARG A 248 -9.05 -20.42 5.81
C ARG A 248 -9.74 -21.60 6.47
N ASN A 249 -10.21 -22.57 5.68
CA ASN A 249 -10.90 -23.74 6.20
C ASN A 249 -9.94 -24.61 7.03
N ARG A 250 -8.70 -24.79 6.58
CA ARG A 250 -7.62 -25.45 7.33
C ARG A 250 -7.37 -24.75 8.67
N LEU A 251 -7.22 -23.42 8.69
CA LEU A 251 -7.07 -22.64 9.94
C LEU A 251 -8.30 -22.73 10.85
N LYS A 252 -9.51 -22.73 10.30
CA LYS A 252 -10.74 -22.89 11.09
C LYS A 252 -10.84 -24.27 11.71
N ALA A 253 -10.55 -25.33 10.94
CA ALA A 253 -10.63 -26.71 11.40
C ALA A 253 -9.77 -26.92 12.65
N ILE A 254 -8.54 -26.40 12.67
CA ILE A 254 -7.65 -26.52 13.83
C ILE A 254 -8.23 -25.84 15.09
N LYS A 255 -8.96 -24.74 14.92
CA LYS A 255 -9.56 -24.00 16.05
C LYS A 255 -10.80 -24.67 16.62
N VAL A 256 -11.60 -25.37 15.80
CA VAL A 256 -12.81 -26.07 16.27
C VAL A 256 -12.46 -27.15 17.29
N TYR A 257 -11.37 -27.88 17.10
CA TYR A 257 -10.90 -28.90 18.05
C TYR A 257 -10.47 -28.35 19.42
N ARG A 258 -10.33 -27.02 19.58
CA ARG A 258 -9.94 -26.42 20.86
C ARG A 258 -11.10 -26.26 21.82
N VAL A 259 -12.35 -26.16 21.33
CA VAL A 259 -13.53 -25.89 22.16
C VAL A 259 -14.08 -27.18 22.79
N VAL A 260 -13.89 -28.32 22.13
CA VAL A 260 -14.51 -29.60 22.54
C VAL A 260 -13.74 -30.33 23.65
N GLY A 261 -12.49 -29.96 23.93
CA GLY A 261 -11.63 -30.62 24.92
C GLY A 261 -11.48 -29.92 26.26
N GLN A 262 -12.33 -28.92 26.57
CA GLN A 262 -12.27 -28.14 27.82
C GLN A 262 -13.59 -28.14 28.60
N SER A 263 -14.56 -28.96 28.18
CA SER A 263 -15.83 -29.21 28.88
C SER A 263 -15.72 -30.43 29.79
#